data_AF-A0A094F412-F1
#
_entry.id   AF-A0A094F412-F1
#
_cell.length_a   1.000
_cell.length_b   1.000
_cell.length_c   1.000
_cell.angle_alpha   90.00
_cell.angle_beta   90.00
_cell.angle_gamma   90.00
#
_symmetry.space_group_name_H-M   'P 1'
#
loop_
_entity.id
_entity.type
_entity.pdbx_description
1 polymer ?
#
loop_
_entity_poly.entity_id
_entity_poly.type
_entity_poly.pdbx_seq_one_letter_code
_entity_poly.pdbx_strand_id
1 'polypeptide(L)'
;MLRSTLHFFGDNYYPTAEIYTQRRSAPGIMDIAYLRYYKSDTIDGPMATSVAAHRWTAPMLALMEHLKPAVKSAQTTSPAIFLETRGAVSIKDAMTGSLYNLRFASTTINIIEKGSHAGIDAKSFGIITPYLAQLHVYEQALRKLHSEFPDAGFNHVLVGTTDSMEGNERPIIIFDSGVTNLVGFTNDKGRCLARAKDIVIVVAQPAKLETFDHVDTELKEVYKLAHDRKLVRYLRDDHVLYAHRYVSTRVQLNQLNLDEIENANL
;
A
#
# COMPACT_ATOMS: atom_id res chain seq x y z
N MET A 1 15.35 -15.07 21.52
CA MET A 1 14.20 -14.96 20.59
C MET A 1 12.95 -15.22 21.41
N LEU A 2 12.10 -14.21 21.63
CA LEU A 2 10.82 -14.40 22.32
C LEU A 2 9.91 -15.23 21.40
N ARG A 3 9.55 -16.44 21.80
CA ARG A 3 8.56 -17.27 21.09
C ARG A 3 7.17 -16.93 21.62
N SER A 4 6.18 -16.86 20.72
CA SER A 4 4.79 -16.77 21.16
C SER A 4 4.35 -18.10 21.78
N THR A 5 3.41 -18.05 22.73
CA THR A 5 2.84 -19.25 23.36
C THR A 5 2.26 -20.22 22.33
N LEU A 6 1.66 -19.69 21.25
CA LEU A 6 1.14 -20.51 20.14
C LEU A 6 2.27 -21.26 19.40
N HIS A 7 3.40 -20.61 19.17
CA HIS A 7 4.55 -21.25 18.55
C HIS A 7 5.09 -22.39 19.43
N PHE A 8 5.14 -22.17 20.75
CA PHE A 8 5.52 -23.22 21.70
C PHE A 8 4.59 -24.44 21.61
N PHE A 9 3.27 -24.26 21.60
CA PHE A 9 2.35 -25.40 21.46
C PHE A 9 2.49 -26.11 20.11
N GLY A 10 2.67 -25.36 19.01
CA GLY A 10 2.92 -25.93 17.69
C GLY A 10 4.18 -26.80 17.64
N ASP A 11 5.29 -26.32 18.21
CA ASP A 11 6.55 -27.07 18.28
C ASP A 11 6.46 -28.34 19.14
N ASN A 12 5.53 -28.38 20.09
CA ASN A 12 5.29 -29.51 20.97
C ASN A 12 4.17 -30.43 20.46
N TYR A 13 3.85 -30.37 19.16
CA TYR A 13 2.91 -31.26 18.48
C TYR A 13 1.51 -31.28 19.08
N TYR A 14 1.10 -30.19 19.75
CA TYR A 14 -0.28 -30.06 20.18
C TYR A 14 -1.19 -29.97 18.93
N PRO A 15 -2.40 -30.56 18.98
CA PRO A 15 -3.32 -30.49 17.85
C PRO A 15 -3.62 -29.04 17.44
N THR A 16 -3.58 -28.78 16.14
CA THR A 16 -3.93 -27.48 15.55
C THR A 16 -5.15 -27.64 14.66
N ALA A 17 -5.96 -26.59 14.59
CA ALA A 17 -7.06 -26.47 13.64
C ALA A 17 -6.82 -25.21 12.80
N GLU A 18 -6.69 -25.40 11.50
CA GLU A 18 -6.52 -24.29 10.55
C GLU A 18 -7.89 -23.95 9.92
N ILE A 19 -8.19 -22.66 9.80
CA ILE A 19 -9.37 -22.15 9.10
C ILE A 19 -8.95 -21.74 7.70
N TYR A 20 -9.43 -22.46 6.70
CA TYR A 20 -9.05 -22.25 5.31
C TYR A 20 -10.06 -21.41 4.53
N THR A 21 -11.20 -21.03 5.12
CA THR A 21 -12.20 -20.23 4.40
C THR A 21 -12.02 -18.75 4.71
N GLN A 22 -11.73 -17.94 3.69
CA GLN A 22 -11.70 -16.48 3.80
C GLN A 22 -13.10 -15.91 3.49
N ARG A 23 -13.55 -14.90 4.23
CA ARG A 23 -14.86 -14.24 4.01
C ARG A 23 -14.75 -12.72 3.89
N ARG A 24 -13.53 -12.20 3.77
CA ARG A 24 -13.25 -10.76 3.81
C ARG A 24 -13.18 -10.16 2.42
N SER A 25 -12.44 -10.81 1.54
CA SER A 25 -11.86 -10.19 0.36
C SER A 25 -12.51 -10.71 -0.92
N ALA A 26 -12.59 -9.86 -1.94
CA ALA A 26 -12.96 -10.29 -3.28
C ALA A 26 -11.93 -11.31 -3.81
N PRO A 27 -12.36 -12.28 -4.64
CA PRO A 27 -11.48 -13.27 -5.24
C PRO A 27 -10.33 -12.59 -5.98
N GLY A 28 -9.10 -13.09 -5.80
CA GLY A 28 -7.91 -12.53 -6.43
C GLY A 28 -7.12 -11.55 -5.58
N ILE A 29 -7.71 -10.91 -4.55
CA ILE A 29 -6.98 -9.98 -3.67
C ILE A 29 -5.86 -10.71 -2.93
N MET A 30 -6.18 -11.89 -2.44
CA MET A 30 -5.32 -12.65 -1.54
C MET A 30 -4.45 -13.67 -2.26
N ASP A 31 -4.58 -13.86 -3.58
CA ASP A 31 -3.87 -14.91 -4.33
C ASP A 31 -2.35 -14.85 -4.12
N ILE A 32 -1.76 -13.67 -4.19
CA ILE A 32 -0.30 -13.50 -3.98
C ILE A 32 0.07 -13.77 -2.53
N ALA A 33 -0.76 -13.33 -1.58
CA ALA A 33 -0.54 -13.62 -0.17
C ALA A 33 -0.68 -15.12 0.13
N TYR A 34 -1.64 -15.81 -0.50
CA TYR A 34 -1.84 -17.25 -0.38
C TYR A 34 -0.65 -18.01 -0.92
N LEU A 35 -0.20 -17.70 -2.13
CA LEU A 35 1.00 -18.33 -2.69
C LEU A 35 2.26 -18.13 -1.84
N ARG A 36 2.37 -16.98 -1.15
CA ARG A 36 3.56 -16.65 -0.36
C ARG A 36 3.53 -17.20 1.07
N TYR A 37 2.38 -17.13 1.75
CA TYR A 37 2.30 -17.29 3.21
C TYR A 37 1.42 -18.45 3.67
N TYR A 38 0.47 -18.87 2.84
CA TYR A 38 -0.49 -19.90 3.23
C TYR A 38 -0.24 -21.17 2.42
N LYS A 39 -0.64 -22.31 2.98
CA LYS A 39 -0.78 -23.51 2.15
C LYS A 39 -1.87 -23.24 1.13
N SER A 40 -1.74 -23.79 -0.08
CA SER A 40 -2.58 -23.56 -1.26
C SER A 40 -4.05 -24.00 -1.13
N ASP A 41 -4.54 -24.18 0.10
CA ASP A 41 -5.84 -24.75 0.45
C ASP A 41 -6.84 -23.68 0.91
N THR A 42 -6.48 -22.40 0.88
CA THR A 42 -7.40 -21.32 1.26
C THR A 42 -8.48 -21.15 0.19
N ILE A 43 -9.75 -21.16 0.60
CA ILE A 43 -10.92 -21.06 -0.28
C ILE A 43 -11.75 -19.82 0.01
N ASP A 44 -12.35 -19.27 -1.04
CA ASP A 44 -13.28 -18.16 -0.94
C ASP A 44 -14.63 -18.59 -0.36
N GLY A 45 -15.14 -17.81 0.59
CA GLY A 45 -16.45 -18.03 1.18
C GLY A 45 -17.61 -17.61 0.26
N PRO A 46 -18.87 -17.94 0.63
CA PRO A 46 -20.05 -17.78 -0.23
C PRO A 46 -20.36 -16.36 -0.72
N MET A 47 -19.78 -15.33 -0.10
CA MET A 47 -20.03 -13.92 -0.41
C MET A 47 -18.86 -13.24 -1.14
N ALA A 48 -17.76 -13.94 -1.40
CA ALA A 48 -16.57 -13.34 -2.00
C ALA A 48 -16.84 -12.77 -3.40
N THR A 49 -17.72 -13.40 -4.18
CA THR A 49 -18.11 -12.92 -5.52
C THR A 49 -19.28 -11.93 -5.51
N SER A 50 -19.81 -11.57 -4.34
CA SER A 50 -20.99 -10.72 -4.24
C SER A 50 -20.64 -9.26 -4.56
N VAL A 51 -21.28 -8.71 -5.60
CA VAL A 51 -21.16 -7.28 -5.96
C VAL A 51 -21.65 -6.39 -4.82
N ALA A 52 -22.65 -6.82 -4.03
CA ALA A 52 -23.13 -6.06 -2.89
C ALA A 52 -22.09 -6.00 -1.76
N ALA A 53 -21.36 -7.09 -1.53
CA ALA A 53 -20.28 -7.14 -0.54
C ALA A 53 -19.03 -6.38 -1.02
N HIS A 54 -18.79 -6.35 -2.33
CA HIS A 54 -17.56 -5.84 -2.96
C HIS A 54 -17.82 -4.73 -4.00
N ARG A 55 -18.71 -3.80 -3.65
CA ARG A 55 -19.24 -2.77 -4.55
C ARG A 55 -18.20 -1.85 -5.17
N TRP A 56 -17.01 -1.72 -4.56
CA TRP A 56 -15.96 -0.83 -5.06
C TRP A 56 -14.98 -1.52 -6.01
N THR A 57 -15.05 -2.84 -6.16
CA THR A 57 -14.14 -3.60 -7.03
C THR A 57 -14.22 -3.10 -8.48
N ALA A 58 -15.41 -3.11 -9.09
CA ALA A 58 -15.58 -2.70 -10.48
C ALA A 58 -15.29 -1.19 -10.72
N PRO A 59 -15.81 -0.24 -9.91
CA PRO A 59 -15.47 1.18 -10.04
C PRO A 59 -13.96 1.45 -9.97
N MET A 60 -13.26 0.79 -9.05
CA MET A 60 -11.84 1.01 -8.86
C MET A 60 -11.00 0.37 -9.97
N LEU A 61 -11.39 -0.80 -10.49
CA LEU A 61 -10.75 -1.38 -11.69
C LEU A 61 -10.91 -0.46 -12.90
N ALA A 62 -12.10 0.11 -13.10
CA ALA A 62 -12.36 1.08 -14.17
C ALA A 62 -11.53 2.36 -14.00
N LEU A 63 -11.42 2.88 -12.77
CA LEU A 63 -10.55 4.02 -12.48
C LEU A 63 -9.09 3.68 -12.82
N MET A 64 -8.59 2.54 -12.36
CA MET A 64 -7.21 2.14 -12.60
C MET A 64 -6.91 1.89 -14.08
N GLU A 65 -7.90 1.43 -14.86
CA GLU A 65 -7.78 1.36 -16.32
C GLU A 65 -7.61 2.74 -16.94
N HIS A 66 -8.33 3.75 -16.46
CA HIS A 66 -8.15 5.12 -16.91
C HIS A 66 -6.80 5.73 -16.48
N LEU A 67 -6.38 5.51 -15.23
CA LEU A 67 -5.15 6.08 -14.68
C LEU A 67 -3.89 5.43 -15.23
N LYS A 68 -3.91 4.10 -15.37
CA LYS A 68 -2.82 3.31 -15.90
C LYS A 68 -3.39 2.07 -16.60
N PRO A 69 -3.66 2.17 -17.92
CA PRO A 69 -4.26 1.08 -18.68
C PRO A 69 -3.51 -0.25 -18.52
N ALA A 70 -4.29 -1.32 -18.47
CA ALA A 70 -3.80 -2.68 -18.45
C ALA A 70 -3.06 -3.01 -19.76
N VAL A 71 -1.92 -3.68 -19.62
CA VAL A 71 -1.14 -4.20 -20.74
C VAL A 71 -1.39 -5.70 -20.93
N LYS A 72 -1.85 -6.37 -19.87
CA LYS A 72 -2.11 -7.82 -19.84
C LYS A 72 -3.55 -8.06 -19.38
N SER A 73 -4.19 -9.10 -19.92
CA SER A 73 -5.57 -9.47 -19.55
C SER A 73 -5.76 -9.77 -18.06
N ALA A 74 -4.76 -10.35 -17.40
CA ALA A 74 -4.82 -10.59 -15.95
C ALA A 74 -5.01 -9.29 -15.13
N GLN A 75 -4.55 -8.15 -15.66
CA GLN A 75 -4.61 -6.86 -14.97
C GLN A 75 -5.99 -6.23 -15.02
N THR A 76 -6.82 -6.54 -16.03
CA THR A 76 -8.12 -5.90 -16.19
C THR A 76 -9.15 -6.38 -15.17
N THR A 77 -8.99 -7.60 -14.65
CA THR A 77 -9.95 -8.23 -13.76
C THR A 77 -9.43 -8.46 -12.35
N SER A 78 -8.11 -8.39 -12.12
CA SER A 78 -7.54 -8.68 -10.81
C SER A 78 -7.71 -7.50 -9.84
N PRO A 79 -8.32 -7.72 -8.67
CA PRO A 79 -8.43 -6.69 -7.63
C PRO A 79 -7.11 -6.47 -6.85
N ALA A 80 -6.06 -7.24 -7.15
CA ALA A 80 -4.72 -7.04 -6.63
C ALA A 80 -3.86 -6.31 -7.67
N ILE A 81 -3.58 -5.03 -7.41
CA ILE A 81 -2.89 -4.15 -8.34
C ILE A 81 -1.51 -3.81 -7.82
N PHE A 82 -0.47 -4.20 -8.56
CA PHE A 82 0.92 -3.91 -8.22
C PHE A 82 1.43 -2.78 -9.10
N LEU A 83 1.66 -1.61 -8.52
CA LEU A 83 2.20 -0.44 -9.19
C LEU A 83 3.70 -0.37 -8.92
N GLU A 84 4.49 -0.83 -9.90
CA GLU A 84 5.92 -0.66 -9.87
C GLU A 84 6.29 0.74 -10.35
N THR A 85 6.92 1.49 -9.45
CA THR A 85 7.40 2.83 -9.70
C THR A 85 8.85 2.84 -10.14
N ARG A 86 9.26 3.89 -10.86
CA ARG A 86 10.65 4.10 -11.26
C ARG A 86 11.14 5.49 -10.86
N GLY A 87 12.46 5.58 -10.66
CA GLY A 87 13.15 6.80 -10.26
C GLY A 87 12.73 7.37 -8.89
N ALA A 88 11.97 6.63 -8.09
CA ALA A 88 11.58 7.09 -6.77
C ALA A 88 12.76 7.00 -5.80
N VAL A 89 12.80 7.94 -4.86
CA VAL A 89 13.85 8.08 -3.86
C VAL A 89 13.19 8.19 -2.49
N SER A 90 13.72 7.43 -1.54
CA SER A 90 13.34 7.55 -0.13
C SER A 90 14.25 8.57 0.54
N ILE A 91 13.64 9.51 1.24
CA ILE A 91 14.31 10.62 1.92
C ILE A 91 14.20 10.37 3.43
N LYS A 92 15.31 10.55 4.15
CA LYS A 92 15.34 10.48 5.60
C LYS A 92 14.88 11.80 6.20
N ASP A 93 13.88 11.73 7.05
CA ASP A 93 13.41 12.87 7.83
C ASP A 93 14.45 13.21 8.90
N ALA A 94 14.96 14.43 8.89
CA ALA A 94 16.06 14.84 9.77
C ALA A 94 15.68 14.81 11.26
N MET A 95 14.40 15.04 11.58
CA MET A 95 13.92 15.12 12.96
C MET A 95 13.65 13.74 13.55
N THR A 96 12.96 12.87 12.82
CA THR A 96 12.54 11.55 13.32
C THR A 96 13.50 10.43 12.96
N GLY A 97 14.37 10.65 11.97
CA GLY A 97 15.20 9.61 11.36
C GLY A 97 14.43 8.57 10.55
N SER A 98 13.10 8.72 10.43
CA SER A 98 12.22 7.86 9.64
C SER A 98 12.32 8.20 8.14
N LEU A 99 11.68 7.40 7.29
CA LEU A 99 11.77 7.55 5.83
C LEU A 99 10.44 7.98 5.23
N TYR A 100 10.50 8.76 4.16
CA TYR A 100 9.34 9.12 3.35
C TYR A 100 9.70 9.12 1.87
N ASN A 101 8.70 8.95 1.01
CA ASN A 101 8.83 8.93 -0.44
C ASN A 101 7.68 9.71 -1.07
N LEU A 102 8.02 10.85 -1.66
CA LEU A 102 7.04 11.78 -2.20
C LEU A 102 6.40 11.33 -3.51
N ARG A 103 7.09 10.50 -4.30
CA ARG A 103 6.48 9.91 -5.50
C ARG A 103 5.45 8.86 -5.13
N PHE A 104 5.73 8.05 -4.11
CA PHE A 104 4.77 7.07 -3.60
C PHE A 104 3.56 7.78 -3.00
N ALA A 105 3.81 8.79 -2.16
CA ALA A 105 2.74 9.60 -1.58
C ALA A 105 1.89 10.31 -2.64
N SER A 106 2.51 10.93 -3.65
CA SER A 106 1.78 11.59 -4.74
C SER A 106 0.94 10.60 -5.53
N THR A 107 1.47 9.40 -5.80
CA THR A 107 0.76 8.35 -6.53
C THR A 107 -0.48 7.93 -5.76
N THR A 108 -0.32 7.60 -4.48
CA THR A 108 -1.40 7.19 -3.58
C THR A 108 -2.46 8.27 -3.43
N ILE A 109 -2.07 9.52 -3.16
CA ILE A 109 -3.03 10.62 -2.98
C ILE A 109 -3.78 10.93 -4.29
N ASN A 110 -3.10 10.94 -5.44
CA ASN A 110 -3.77 11.12 -6.73
C ASN A 110 -4.82 10.02 -7.00
N ILE A 111 -4.53 8.77 -6.65
CA ILE A 111 -5.48 7.66 -6.80
C ILE A 111 -6.72 7.90 -5.94
N ILE A 112 -6.53 8.30 -4.67
CA ILE A 112 -7.63 8.56 -3.74
C ILE A 112 -8.47 9.76 -4.20
N GLU A 113 -7.84 10.87 -4.55
CA GLU A 113 -8.51 12.08 -5.04
C GLU A 113 -9.33 11.78 -6.30
N LYS A 114 -8.72 11.16 -7.31
CA LYS A 114 -9.41 10.81 -8.56
C LYS A 114 -10.51 9.77 -8.33
N GLY A 115 -10.33 8.85 -7.38
CA GLY A 115 -11.39 7.93 -6.97
C GLY A 115 -12.57 8.62 -6.34
N SER A 116 -12.31 9.61 -5.47
CA SER A 116 -13.36 10.46 -4.89
C SER A 116 -14.14 11.21 -5.96
N HIS A 117 -13.46 11.83 -6.93
CA HIS A 117 -14.10 12.49 -8.07
C HIS A 117 -14.88 11.52 -8.98
N ALA A 118 -14.49 10.25 -9.02
CA ALA A 118 -15.23 9.19 -9.73
C ALA A 118 -16.39 8.60 -8.91
N GLY A 119 -16.69 9.14 -7.73
CA GLY A 119 -17.81 8.73 -6.88
C GLY A 119 -17.49 7.64 -5.85
N ILE A 120 -16.21 7.26 -5.68
CA ILE A 120 -15.79 6.35 -4.62
C ILE A 120 -15.64 7.14 -3.33
N ASP A 121 -16.40 6.77 -2.30
CA ASP A 121 -16.32 7.45 -1.00
C ASP A 121 -14.89 7.38 -0.42
N ALA A 122 -14.30 8.55 -0.12
CA ALA A 122 -12.93 8.64 0.39
C ALA A 122 -12.74 7.82 1.68
N LYS A 123 -13.78 7.68 2.52
CA LYS A 123 -13.71 6.85 3.74
C LYS A 123 -13.51 5.35 3.45
N SER A 124 -13.73 4.91 2.21
CA SER A 124 -13.52 3.54 1.76
C SER A 124 -12.03 3.24 1.53
N PHE A 125 -11.17 4.25 1.52
CA PHE A 125 -9.73 4.08 1.37
C PHE A 125 -9.03 3.94 2.72
N GLY A 126 -8.00 3.09 2.73
CA GLY A 126 -6.98 3.04 3.75
C GLY A 126 -5.58 3.04 3.14
N ILE A 127 -4.64 3.69 3.81
CA ILE A 127 -3.23 3.75 3.44
C ILE A 127 -2.41 3.08 4.54
N ILE A 128 -1.58 2.13 4.15
CA ILE A 128 -0.67 1.42 5.05
C ILE A 128 0.75 1.70 4.62
N THR A 129 1.58 2.18 5.55
CA THR A 129 3.01 2.41 5.31
C THR A 129 3.84 2.04 6.54
N PRO A 130 5.02 1.42 6.40
CA PRO A 130 5.82 1.06 7.56
C PRO A 130 6.47 2.26 8.29
N TYR A 131 6.44 3.46 7.69
CA TYR A 131 7.23 4.59 8.17
C TYR A 131 6.37 5.76 8.66
N LEU A 132 6.68 6.24 9.88
CA LEU A 132 5.97 7.36 10.51
C LEU A 132 6.12 8.67 9.74
N ALA A 133 7.31 8.97 9.19
CA ALA A 133 7.49 10.20 8.40
C ALA A 133 6.60 10.21 7.14
N GLN A 134 6.41 9.04 6.52
CA GLN A 134 5.50 8.85 5.37
C GLN A 134 4.04 9.05 5.78
N LEU A 135 3.64 8.54 6.96
CA LEU A 135 2.30 8.75 7.50
C LEU A 135 1.97 10.25 7.62
N HIS A 136 2.90 11.07 8.11
CA HIS A 136 2.68 12.52 8.19
C HIS A 136 2.56 13.20 6.82
N VAL A 137 3.20 12.68 5.76
CA VAL A 137 2.99 13.19 4.39
C VAL A 137 1.54 12.98 3.98
N TYR A 138 0.99 11.81 4.26
CA TYR A 138 -0.39 11.46 3.95
C TYR A 138 -1.39 12.30 4.73
N GLU A 139 -1.24 12.38 6.06
CA GLU A 139 -2.13 13.18 6.90
C GLU A 139 -2.18 14.65 6.48
N GLN A 140 -1.02 15.24 6.17
CA GLN A 140 -0.95 16.62 5.72
C GLN A 140 -1.66 16.82 4.37
N ALA A 141 -1.41 15.94 3.39
CA ALA A 141 -2.03 16.03 2.07
C ALA A 141 -3.55 15.85 2.14
N LEU A 142 -4.02 14.90 2.95
CA LEU A 142 -5.45 14.63 3.16
C LEU A 142 -6.16 15.76 3.90
N ARG A 143 -5.51 16.40 4.89
CA ARG A 143 -6.05 17.59 5.55
C ARG A 143 -6.24 18.74 4.56
N LYS A 144 -5.26 18.99 3.69
CA LYS A 144 -5.37 20.02 2.64
C LYS A 144 -6.48 19.69 1.63
N LEU A 145 -6.58 18.43 1.19
CA LEU A 145 -7.69 17.98 0.33
C LEU A 145 -9.05 18.16 1.01
N HIS A 146 -9.17 17.84 2.30
CA HIS A 146 -10.40 18.05 3.05
C HIS A 146 -10.75 19.53 3.20
N SER A 147 -9.77 20.41 3.40
CA SER A 147 -10.01 21.86 3.43
C SER A 147 -10.53 22.39 2.09
N GLU A 148 -10.05 21.86 0.97
CA GLU A 148 -10.52 22.23 -0.38
C GLU A 148 -11.87 21.60 -0.73
N PHE A 149 -12.10 20.34 -0.31
CA PHE A 149 -13.31 19.57 -0.56
C PHE A 149 -13.88 18.99 0.76
N PRO A 150 -14.56 19.80 1.59
CA PRO A 150 -15.02 19.38 2.91
C PRO A 150 -15.95 18.17 2.88
N ASP A 151 -16.83 18.09 1.89
CA ASP A 151 -17.86 17.03 1.79
C ASP A 151 -17.36 15.72 1.18
N ALA A 152 -16.13 15.68 0.65
CA ALA A 152 -15.58 14.51 -0.02
C ALA A 152 -15.10 13.40 0.95
N GLY A 153 -15.02 13.70 2.26
CA GLY A 153 -14.69 12.71 3.30
C GLY A 153 -13.21 12.36 3.42
N PHE A 154 -12.30 13.19 2.90
CA PHE A 154 -10.84 12.93 2.94
C PHE A 154 -10.27 12.81 4.37
N ASN A 155 -10.90 13.46 5.35
CA ASN A 155 -10.59 13.34 6.78
C ASN A 155 -10.91 11.94 7.37
N HIS A 156 -11.66 11.10 6.66
CA HIS A 156 -12.04 9.74 7.08
C HIS A 156 -11.23 8.65 6.39
N VAL A 157 -10.30 9.02 5.49
CA VAL A 157 -9.32 8.08 4.94
C VAL A 157 -8.49 7.53 6.08
N LEU A 158 -8.45 6.21 6.19
CA LEU A 158 -7.69 5.56 7.26
C LEU A 158 -6.20 5.58 6.90
N VAL A 159 -5.34 6.13 7.74
CA VAL A 159 -3.89 6.13 7.53
C VAL A 159 -3.24 5.51 8.75
N GLY A 160 -2.37 4.52 8.55
CA GLY A 160 -1.73 3.84 9.66
C GLY A 160 -0.44 3.15 9.27
N THR A 161 0.33 2.81 10.30
CA THR A 161 1.42 1.85 10.15
C THR A 161 0.86 0.45 10.10
N THR A 162 1.66 -0.51 9.65
CA THR A 162 1.19 -1.89 9.55
C THR A 162 0.69 -2.43 10.90
N ASP A 163 1.35 -2.04 11.99
CA ASP A 163 1.00 -2.45 13.35
C ASP A 163 -0.27 -1.74 13.84
N SER A 164 -0.44 -0.45 13.56
CA SER A 164 -1.65 0.30 13.96
C SER A 164 -2.90 -0.11 13.18
N MET A 165 -2.72 -0.83 12.08
CA MET A 165 -3.79 -1.31 11.20
C MET A 165 -4.24 -2.73 11.55
N GLU A 166 -3.72 -3.31 12.63
CA GLU A 166 -4.21 -4.59 13.13
C GLU A 166 -5.68 -4.49 13.57
N GLY A 167 -6.52 -5.40 13.08
CA GLY A 167 -7.96 -5.40 13.32
C GLY A 167 -8.76 -4.38 12.50
N ASN A 168 -8.09 -3.40 11.88
CA ASN A 168 -8.73 -2.42 11.00
C ASN A 168 -8.82 -2.93 9.55
N GLU A 169 -9.90 -2.57 8.87
CA GLU A 169 -10.12 -2.93 7.47
C GLU A 169 -10.81 -1.80 6.70
N ARG A 170 -10.53 -1.75 5.40
CA ARG A 170 -11.18 -0.84 4.45
C ARG A 170 -11.48 -1.58 3.14
N PRO A 171 -12.50 -1.15 2.40
CA PRO A 171 -12.75 -1.70 1.08
C PRO A 171 -11.53 -1.60 0.16
N ILE A 172 -10.87 -0.45 0.12
CA ILE A 172 -9.69 -0.22 -0.72
C ILE A 172 -8.49 0.03 0.20
N ILE A 173 -7.44 -0.78 0.08
CA ILE A 173 -6.19 -0.57 0.79
C ILE A 173 -5.07 -0.27 -0.20
N ILE A 174 -4.34 0.80 0.05
CA ILE A 174 -3.10 1.13 -0.66
C ILE A 174 -1.94 0.88 0.31
N PHE A 175 -1.16 -0.17 0.03
CA PHE A 175 0.10 -0.40 0.72
C PHE A 175 1.22 0.35 0.00
N ASP A 176 1.85 1.25 0.73
CA ASP A 176 3.02 2.00 0.31
C ASP A 176 4.25 1.49 1.07
N SER A 177 5.20 0.93 0.33
CA SER A 177 6.45 0.41 0.89
C SER A 177 7.32 1.47 1.57
N GLY A 178 7.22 2.75 1.20
CA GLY A 178 8.01 3.89 1.71
C GLY A 178 9.51 3.85 1.37
N VAL A 179 10.08 2.66 1.20
CA VAL A 179 11.49 2.44 0.86
C VAL A 179 11.70 2.06 -0.60
N THR A 180 12.88 2.41 -1.10
CA THR A 180 13.29 2.18 -2.48
C THR A 180 14.57 1.36 -2.57
N ASN A 181 15.51 1.55 -1.66
CA ASN A 181 16.81 0.87 -1.62
C ASN A 181 17.05 0.07 -0.35
N LEU A 182 16.44 0.45 0.77
CA LEU A 182 16.63 -0.24 2.05
C LEU A 182 15.62 -1.37 2.22
N VAL A 183 16.05 -2.47 2.86
CA VAL A 183 15.15 -3.56 3.26
C VAL A 183 14.13 -3.07 4.30
N GLY A 184 14.61 -2.43 5.36
CA GLY A 184 13.76 -1.86 6.42
C GLY A 184 12.68 -2.81 6.95
N PHE A 185 11.49 -2.28 7.24
CA PHE A 185 10.34 -3.07 7.71
C PHE A 185 9.63 -3.86 6.60
N THR A 186 10.10 -3.80 5.35
CA THR A 186 9.46 -4.50 4.21
C THR A 186 9.76 -5.99 4.16
N ASN A 187 10.50 -6.52 5.14
CA ASN A 187 10.87 -7.93 5.25
C ASN A 187 10.06 -8.71 6.30
N ASP A 188 9.03 -8.11 6.89
CA ASP A 188 8.14 -8.81 7.82
C ASP A 188 7.01 -9.52 7.05
N LYS A 189 6.89 -10.84 7.25
CA LYS A 189 5.98 -11.71 6.50
C LYS A 189 4.51 -11.39 6.80
N GLY A 190 3.70 -11.28 5.75
CA GLY A 190 2.23 -11.36 5.85
C GLY A 190 1.51 -10.10 6.35
N ARG A 191 2.23 -9.02 6.62
CA ARG A 191 1.70 -7.89 7.38
C ARG A 191 0.80 -6.91 6.59
N CYS A 192 0.88 -6.88 5.25
CA CYS A 192 0.36 -5.73 4.49
C CYS A 192 -0.84 -6.01 3.56
N LEU A 193 -1.06 -7.25 3.11
CA LEU A 193 -2.02 -7.54 2.03
C LEU A 193 -3.43 -7.94 2.52
N ALA A 194 -3.57 -8.40 3.77
CA ALA A 194 -4.81 -9.02 4.25
C ALA A 194 -5.90 -8.05 4.74
N ARG A 195 -5.75 -6.74 4.55
CA ARG A 195 -6.63 -5.71 5.13
C ARG A 195 -7.70 -5.18 4.17
N ALA A 196 -7.60 -5.51 2.88
CA ALA A 196 -8.52 -5.07 1.83
C ALA A 196 -9.74 -5.98 1.71
N LYS A 197 -10.91 -5.38 1.43
CA LYS A 197 -12.10 -6.16 1.04
C LYS A 197 -12.31 -6.21 -0.47
N ASP A 198 -12.10 -5.12 -1.18
CA ASP A 198 -12.50 -4.96 -2.58
C ASP A 198 -11.29 -4.82 -3.50
N ILE A 199 -10.29 -4.03 -3.09
CA ILE A 199 -9.07 -3.79 -3.87
C ILE A 199 -7.87 -3.63 -2.95
N VAL A 200 -6.75 -4.24 -3.34
CA VAL A 200 -5.43 -3.93 -2.78
C VAL A 200 -4.55 -3.33 -3.87
N ILE A 201 -3.91 -2.21 -3.55
CA ILE A 201 -2.92 -1.55 -4.41
C ILE A 201 -1.60 -1.55 -3.67
N VAL A 202 -0.55 -2.03 -4.32
CA VAL A 202 0.80 -2.09 -3.77
C VAL A 202 1.67 -1.12 -4.55
N VAL A 203 2.22 -0.10 -3.88
CA VAL A 203 3.11 0.91 -4.48
C VAL A 203 4.53 0.68 -3.98
N ALA A 204 5.44 0.30 -4.89
CA ALA A 204 6.83 0.02 -4.54
C ALA A 204 7.80 0.18 -5.71
N GLN A 205 9.09 0.02 -5.41
CA GLN A 205 10.19 -0.07 -6.38
C GLN A 205 11.09 -1.27 -6.05
N PRO A 206 10.60 -2.51 -6.22
CA PRO A 206 11.29 -3.73 -5.76
C PRO A 206 12.67 -3.91 -6.39
N ALA A 207 12.86 -3.48 -7.64
CA ALA A 207 14.10 -3.64 -8.38
C ALA A 207 15.32 -2.96 -7.73
N LYS A 208 15.11 -1.92 -6.91
CA LYS A 208 16.20 -1.21 -6.23
C LYS A 208 16.41 -1.64 -4.78
N LEU A 209 15.53 -2.47 -4.22
CA LEU A 209 15.68 -2.91 -2.83
C LEU A 209 16.95 -3.74 -2.69
N GLU A 210 17.73 -3.48 -1.65
CA GLU A 210 18.86 -4.31 -1.26
C GLU A 210 18.39 -5.74 -0.96
N THR A 211 19.26 -6.72 -1.24
CA THR A 211 19.09 -8.09 -0.76
C THR A 211 19.78 -8.22 0.59
N PHE A 212 19.18 -8.95 1.54
CA PHE A 212 19.83 -9.24 2.82
C PHE A 212 20.36 -10.68 2.78
N ASP A 213 21.65 -10.87 3.01
CA ASP A 213 22.30 -12.20 3.01
C ASP A 213 21.97 -13.06 1.75
N HIS A 214 21.93 -12.44 0.58
CA HIS A 214 21.54 -13.06 -0.70
C HIS A 214 20.09 -13.59 -0.76
N VAL A 215 19.25 -13.24 0.20
CA VAL A 215 17.82 -13.54 0.21
C VAL A 215 17.04 -12.33 -0.29
N ASP A 216 16.11 -12.59 -1.23
CA ASP A 216 15.17 -11.58 -1.69
C ASP A 216 14.25 -11.15 -0.55
N THR A 217 14.00 -9.84 -0.46
CA THR A 217 13.08 -9.28 0.56
C THR A 217 11.66 -9.79 0.31
N GLU A 218 10.84 -9.83 1.36
CA GLU A 218 9.42 -10.24 1.21
C GLU A 218 8.69 -9.43 0.13
N LEU A 219 8.99 -8.14 0.02
CA LEU A 219 8.43 -7.29 -1.03
C LEU A 219 8.90 -7.69 -2.44
N LYS A 220 10.18 -8.08 -2.62
CA LYS A 220 10.67 -8.61 -3.91
C LYS A 220 9.98 -9.92 -4.27
N GLU A 221 9.85 -10.86 -3.33
CA GLU A 221 9.19 -12.15 -3.55
C GLU A 221 7.71 -11.98 -3.91
N VAL A 222 7.00 -11.10 -3.20
CA VAL A 222 5.62 -10.74 -3.53
C VAL A 222 5.51 -10.16 -4.96
N TYR A 223 6.42 -9.28 -5.35
CA TYR A 223 6.44 -8.71 -6.71
C TYR A 223 6.83 -9.73 -7.79
N LYS A 224 7.71 -10.69 -7.48
CA LYS A 224 8.06 -11.80 -8.37
C LYS A 224 6.85 -12.67 -8.65
N LEU A 225 6.12 -13.09 -7.62
CA LEU A 225 4.86 -13.83 -7.77
C LEU A 225 3.81 -13.03 -8.55
N ALA A 226 3.69 -11.73 -8.28
CA ALA A 226 2.78 -10.84 -9.03
C ALA A 226 3.20 -10.70 -10.50
N HIS A 227 4.50 -10.65 -10.79
CA HIS A 227 5.04 -10.61 -12.14
C HIS A 227 4.74 -11.90 -12.91
N ASP A 228 4.93 -13.06 -12.29
CA ASP A 228 4.62 -14.37 -12.88
C ASP A 228 3.12 -14.51 -13.18
N ARG A 229 2.26 -13.92 -12.34
CA ARG A 229 0.81 -13.80 -12.55
C ARG A 229 0.42 -12.64 -13.49
N LYS A 230 1.38 -11.89 -14.04
CA LYS A 230 1.20 -10.77 -14.96
C LYS A 230 0.38 -9.62 -14.38
N LEU A 231 0.45 -9.38 -13.07
CA LEU A 231 -0.32 -8.36 -12.34
C LEU A 231 0.41 -7.01 -12.19
N VAL A 232 1.73 -6.97 -12.40
CA VAL A 232 2.55 -5.75 -12.22
C VAL A 232 2.34 -4.75 -13.35
N ARG A 233 1.96 -3.51 -13.00
CA ARG A 233 1.85 -2.36 -13.89
C ARG A 233 3.02 -1.40 -13.62
N TYR A 234 3.82 -1.14 -14.64
CA TYR A 234 4.95 -0.21 -14.55
C TYR A 234 4.49 1.23 -14.78
N LEU A 235 4.82 2.12 -13.85
CA LEU A 235 4.71 3.56 -14.00
C LEU A 235 6.04 4.10 -14.57
N ARG A 236 5.96 4.87 -15.66
CA ARG A 236 7.12 5.52 -16.28
C ARG A 236 7.59 6.71 -15.45
N ASP A 237 8.83 7.13 -15.63
CA ASP A 237 9.47 8.20 -14.82
C ASP A 237 8.75 9.56 -14.90
N ASP A 238 7.99 9.80 -15.97
CA ASP A 238 7.23 11.02 -16.26
C ASP A 238 5.73 10.88 -15.95
N HIS A 239 5.30 9.81 -15.29
CA HIS A 239 3.88 9.55 -15.07
C HIS A 239 3.22 10.64 -14.23
N VAL A 240 2.05 11.13 -14.67
CA VAL A 240 1.30 12.22 -14.02
C VAL A 240 0.96 11.97 -12.54
N LEU A 241 0.93 10.71 -12.13
CA LEU A 241 0.66 10.31 -10.74
C LEU A 241 1.81 10.68 -9.78
N TYR A 242 3.01 10.96 -10.30
CA TYR A 242 4.17 11.31 -9.47
C TYR A 242 4.16 12.74 -8.93
N ALA A 243 3.21 13.57 -9.36
CA ALA A 243 3.06 14.93 -8.86
C ALA A 243 1.66 15.12 -8.26
N HIS A 244 1.60 15.56 -7.01
CA HIS A 244 0.35 15.97 -6.37
C HIS A 244 0.59 17.28 -5.60
N ARG A 245 -0.28 18.26 -5.84
CA ARG A 245 -0.12 19.64 -5.33
C ARG A 245 0.10 19.71 -3.82
N TYR A 246 -0.55 18.84 -3.06
CA TYR A 246 -0.44 18.81 -1.59
C TYR A 246 0.63 17.90 -1.02
N VAL A 247 1.31 17.12 -1.86
CA VAL A 247 2.47 16.31 -1.45
C VAL A 247 3.77 17.07 -1.73
N SER A 248 3.87 17.69 -2.91
CA SER A 248 5.06 18.41 -3.35
C SER A 248 5.38 19.66 -2.51
N THR A 249 4.38 20.30 -1.89
CA THR A 249 4.59 21.48 -1.01
C THR A 249 5.46 21.21 0.23
N ARG A 250 5.64 19.95 0.68
CA ARG A 250 6.47 19.64 1.86
C ARG A 250 7.97 19.78 1.56
N VAL A 251 8.40 19.60 0.31
CA VAL A 251 9.80 19.81 -0.10
C VAL A 251 10.17 21.29 0.06
N GLN A 252 9.29 22.17 -0.40
CA GLN A 252 9.52 23.62 -0.37
C GLN A 252 9.58 24.16 1.06
N LEU A 253 8.70 23.69 1.95
CA LEU A 253 8.71 24.12 3.36
C LEU A 253 9.93 23.62 4.13
N ASN A 254 10.40 22.41 3.87
CA ASN A 254 11.63 21.91 4.51
C ASN A 254 12.88 22.61 3.97
N GLN A 255 12.94 22.97 2.69
CA GLN A 255 14.02 23.79 2.13
C GLN A 255 14.02 25.20 2.71
N LEU A 256 12.86 25.88 2.75
CA LEU A 256 12.74 27.20 3.37
C LEU A 256 13.14 27.18 4.84
N ASN A 257 12.71 26.18 5.62
CA ASN A 257 13.09 26.07 7.03
C ASN A 257 14.58 25.78 7.22
N LEU A 258 15.21 25.00 6.33
CA LEU A 258 16.65 24.74 6.38
C LEU A 258 17.44 26.01 6.01
N ASP A 259 17.01 26.71 4.96
CA ASP A 259 17.61 27.98 4.54
C ASP A 259 17.46 29.05 5.63
N GLU A 260 16.31 29.13 6.33
CA GLU A 260 16.11 30.05 7.46
C GLU A 260 17.00 29.71 8.67
N ILE A 261 17.21 28.43 8.98
CA ILE A 261 18.12 28.00 10.05
C ILE A 261 19.58 28.28 9.69
N GLU A 262 19.99 28.05 8.44
CA GLU A 262 21.35 28.37 8.00
C GLU A 262 21.61 29.88 8.00
N ASN A 263 20.62 30.69 7.58
CA ASN A 263 20.73 32.15 7.60
C ASN A 263 20.64 32.76 9.02
N ALA A 264 20.02 32.06 9.99
CA ALA A 264 19.96 32.50 11.39
C ALA A 264 21.22 32.14 12.20
N ASN A 265 22.10 31.30 11.65
CA ASN A 265 23.37 30.87 12.28
C ASN A 265 24.60 31.55 11.65
N LEU A 266 24.40 32.56 10.79
CA LEU A 266 25.42 33.46 10.22
C LEU A 266 25.27 34.87 10.82
#